data_AF-A0A6I9WBD3-F1
#
_entry.id   AF-A0A6I9WBD3-F1
#
_cell.length_a   1.000
_cell.length_b   1.000
_cell.length_c   1.000
_cell.angle_alpha   90.00
_cell.angle_beta   90.00
_cell.angle_gamma   90.00
#
_symmetry.space_group_name_H-M   'P 1'
#
loop_
_entity.id
_entity.type
_entity.pdbx_description
1 polymer ?
#
loop_
_entity_poly.entity_id
_entity_poly.type
_entity_poly.pdbx_seq_one_letter_code
_entity_poly.pdbx_strand_id
1 'polypeptide(L)'
;MRISKQPRINLMSKYYKELDYIEHKCARQERLKILPMIETPNTNDIIQRLNHAIALINNKDTKSVFNHVDTLYYIDKLIFTYKSLHTYEYKDNTSVIKNSLISDVYKRYKPLLSRQIVDVILFEDSDLYAVICELKWLDNFQNFNQIWVSKSIEKNFVSLVIQYFKKFKCPIHAFQFKEELLTPPVLCKINITCIWSEDIVAAKNLAASLDRNFVFINMMPFQDVVLCMPHMETFQVRNNQLHHSDEDQYIINTIQPTTLKNKKPLKKSPNPFYDYMFYDGVWQKPVNDTYWIQNNVIKAQATRDDIIRCVASSRKAYKDWSSQSTQFRIQALSTLASAIKDSRLSEIVKKWIKFPYWYEFMQFYFQSKVTRIRKPKGIITLMEKDETVLFRKLIQSLIIGNTVIIICTAKTPNLVQYCDIFLKTEIPPGVINLLSCEDVKLLSDSYMASNLSDIYCQFTVSKQIITNF
;
A
#
# COMPACT_ATOMS: atom_id res chain seq x y z
N MET A 1 27.60 -11.57 30.15
CA MET A 1 27.09 -10.57 31.11
C MET A 1 25.57 -10.46 30.96
N ARG A 2 24.79 -11.02 31.89
CA ARG A 2 23.33 -10.84 31.94
C ARG A 2 23.02 -9.53 32.66
N ILE A 3 22.63 -8.49 31.92
CA ILE A 3 22.06 -7.27 32.52
C ILE A 3 20.65 -7.62 32.98
N SER A 4 20.36 -7.41 34.27
CA SER A 4 19.11 -7.81 34.92
C SER A 4 17.91 -7.03 34.36
N LYS A 5 16.73 -7.67 34.27
CA LYS A 5 15.46 -7.09 33.78
C LYS A 5 14.87 -6.03 34.72
N GLN A 6 15.38 -5.93 35.96
CA GLN A 6 14.80 -5.14 37.04
C GLN A 6 14.85 -3.60 36.82
N PRO A 7 15.91 -3.00 36.24
CA PRO A 7 15.95 -1.55 36.01
C PRO A 7 14.92 -1.08 34.96
N ARG A 8 14.60 -1.92 33.97
CA ARG A 8 13.58 -1.62 32.94
C ARG A 8 12.15 -1.63 33.50
N ILE A 9 11.86 -2.55 34.42
CA ILE A 9 10.54 -2.63 35.08
C ILE A 9 10.33 -1.43 36.01
N ASN A 10 11.37 -1.03 36.76
CA ASN A 10 11.30 0.14 37.64
C ASN A 10 11.17 1.46 36.85
N LEU A 11 11.82 1.58 35.69
CA LEU A 11 11.69 2.75 34.82
C LEU A 11 10.29 2.85 34.19
N MET A 12 9.72 1.73 33.70
CA MET A 12 8.34 1.72 33.20
C MET A 12 7.32 2.01 34.31
N SER A 13 7.49 1.43 35.51
CA SER A 13 6.59 1.70 36.65
C SER A 13 6.64 3.17 37.09
N LYS A 14 7.77 3.86 36.93
CA LYS A 14 7.90 5.29 37.21
C LYS A 14 7.15 6.12 36.15
N TYR A 15 7.31 5.81 34.86
CA TYR A 15 6.55 6.46 33.78
C TYR A 15 5.04 6.22 33.88
N TYR A 16 4.60 5.03 34.31
CA TYR A 16 3.18 4.73 34.49
C TYR A 16 2.56 5.43 35.71
N LYS A 17 3.35 5.76 36.73
CA LYS A 17 2.92 6.57 37.89
C LYS A 17 2.91 8.07 37.60
N GLU A 18 3.81 8.56 36.75
CA GLU A 18 3.85 9.98 36.36
C GLU A 18 2.79 10.37 35.29
N LEU A 19 2.10 9.39 34.69
CA LEU A 19 1.12 9.62 33.61
C LEU A 19 -0.35 9.46 34.06
N ASP A 20 -0.66 9.32 35.35
CA ASP A 20 -2.02 9.04 35.88
C ASP A 20 -2.77 7.91 35.15
N TYR A 21 -2.02 7.02 34.49
CA TYR A 21 -2.56 6.05 33.55
C TYR A 21 -3.35 4.94 34.25
N ILE A 22 -2.97 4.60 35.48
CA ILE A 22 -3.67 3.60 36.29
C ILE A 22 -4.97 4.18 36.85
N GLU A 23 -4.98 5.45 37.28
CA GLU A 23 -6.20 6.13 37.73
C GLU A 23 -7.19 6.32 36.57
N HIS A 24 -6.72 6.72 35.39
CA HIS A 24 -7.55 6.82 34.19
C HIS A 24 -8.07 5.46 33.68
N LYS A 25 -7.28 4.39 33.80
CA LYS A 25 -7.70 3.04 33.41
C LYS A 25 -8.74 2.46 34.38
N CYS A 26 -8.57 2.67 35.69
CA CYS A 26 -9.54 2.26 36.71
C CYS A 26 -10.84 3.07 36.59
N ALA A 27 -10.77 4.40 36.45
CA ALA A 27 -11.93 5.26 36.21
C ALA A 27 -12.65 4.92 34.90
N ARG A 28 -11.94 4.48 33.85
CA ARG A 28 -12.52 4.03 32.58
C ARG A 28 -13.22 2.67 32.69
N GLN A 29 -12.66 1.73 33.45
CA GLN A 29 -13.29 0.44 33.68
C GLN A 29 -14.52 0.54 34.59
N GLU A 30 -14.53 1.45 35.56
CA GLU A 30 -15.74 1.76 36.33
C GLU A 30 -16.79 2.50 35.49
N ARG A 31 -16.40 3.50 34.67
CA ARG A 31 -17.35 4.18 33.77
C ARG A 31 -17.98 3.25 32.74
N LEU A 32 -17.24 2.26 32.23
CA LEU A 32 -17.77 1.26 31.29
C LEU A 32 -18.72 0.25 31.96
N LYS A 33 -18.58 -0.01 33.27
CA LYS A 33 -19.49 -0.85 34.04
C LYS A 33 -20.80 -0.14 34.41
N ILE A 34 -20.78 1.20 34.43
CA ILE A 34 -21.92 2.04 34.82
C ILE A 34 -22.61 2.66 33.60
N LEU A 35 -22.26 2.32 32.35
CA LEU A 35 -23.03 2.78 31.19
C LEU A 35 -24.47 2.22 31.31
N PRO A 36 -25.49 3.04 31.63
CA PRO A 36 -26.85 2.66 31.28
C PRO A 36 -26.93 2.74 29.76
N MET A 37 -27.97 2.19 29.14
CA MET A 37 -28.33 2.51 27.77
C MET A 37 -28.29 4.05 27.60
N ILE A 38 -27.24 4.56 26.94
CA ILE A 38 -27.05 6.00 26.78
C ILE A 38 -28.17 6.51 25.88
N GLU A 39 -29.02 7.37 26.46
CA GLU A 39 -29.86 8.29 25.71
C GLU A 39 -29.01 9.01 24.66
N THR A 40 -29.52 9.07 23.43
CA THR A 40 -28.86 9.71 22.29
C THR A 40 -28.19 11.03 22.69
N PRO A 41 -26.86 11.17 22.48
CA PRO A 41 -26.16 12.38 22.88
C PRO A 41 -26.76 13.62 22.23
N ASN A 42 -26.86 14.71 23.00
CA ASN A 42 -27.39 15.99 22.54
C ASN A 42 -26.64 16.45 21.27
N THR A 43 -27.39 16.68 20.19
CA THR A 43 -26.88 17.11 18.88
C THR A 43 -25.93 18.29 18.95
N ASN A 44 -26.11 19.20 19.93
CA ASN A 44 -25.24 20.36 20.11
C ASN A 44 -23.84 19.99 20.64
N ASP A 45 -23.72 19.00 21.52
CA ASP A 45 -22.41 18.50 22.02
C ASP A 45 -21.63 17.85 20.88
N ILE A 46 -22.31 17.11 20.01
CA ILE A 46 -21.72 16.52 18.81
C ILE A 46 -21.19 17.61 17.87
N ILE A 47 -22.00 18.62 17.57
CA ILE A 47 -21.60 19.73 16.68
C ILE A 47 -20.41 20.50 17.26
N GLN A 48 -20.37 20.72 18.57
CA GLN A 48 -19.28 21.44 19.23
C GLN A 48 -17.95 20.65 19.15
N ARG A 49 -17.99 19.34 19.40
CA ARG A 49 -16.82 18.45 19.26
C ARG A 49 -16.34 18.34 17.82
N LEU A 50 -17.27 18.36 16.87
CA LEU A 50 -16.99 18.32 15.43
C LEU A 50 -16.28 19.59 14.98
N ASN A 51 -16.75 20.76 15.40
CA ASN A 51 -16.10 22.05 15.12
C ASN A 51 -14.71 22.13 15.76
N HIS A 52 -14.53 21.59 16.97
CA HIS A 52 -13.22 21.51 17.62
C HIS A 52 -12.25 20.60 16.85
N ALA A 53 -12.69 19.43 16.40
CA ALA A 53 -11.88 18.52 15.58
C ALA A 53 -11.50 19.16 14.23
N ILE A 54 -12.41 19.89 13.59
CA ILE A 54 -12.16 20.63 12.34
C ILE A 54 -11.10 21.72 12.55
N ALA A 55 -11.18 22.47 13.66
CA ALA A 55 -10.17 23.49 13.99
C ALA A 55 -8.77 22.88 14.16
N LEU A 56 -8.67 21.70 14.77
CA LEU A 56 -7.41 20.97 14.95
C LEU A 56 -6.84 20.44 13.62
N ILE A 57 -7.70 19.95 12.72
CA ILE A 57 -7.30 19.51 11.37
C ILE A 57 -6.75 20.70 10.56
N ASN A 58 -7.43 21.85 10.63
CA ASN A 58 -7.00 23.06 9.92
C ASN A 58 -5.66 23.60 10.43
N ASN A 59 -5.34 23.39 11.70
CA ASN A 59 -4.05 23.75 12.30
C ASN A 59 -2.92 22.75 12.00
N LYS A 60 -3.16 21.71 11.17
CA LYS A 60 -2.19 20.67 10.80
C LYS A 60 -1.55 19.94 11.98
N ASP A 61 -2.19 19.95 13.15
CA ASP A 61 -1.73 19.18 14.30
C ASP A 61 -2.25 17.74 14.21
N THR A 62 -1.61 16.96 13.34
CA THR A 62 -1.99 15.57 13.06
C THR A 62 -1.99 14.70 14.30
N LYS A 63 -1.16 15.01 15.30
CA LYS A 63 -1.05 14.23 16.55
C LYS A 63 -2.29 14.40 17.44
N SER A 64 -2.91 15.58 17.40
CA SER A 64 -4.17 15.89 18.09
C SER A 64 -5.39 15.24 17.42
N VAL A 65 -5.41 15.20 16.09
CA VAL A 65 -6.48 14.55 15.30
C VAL A 65 -6.56 13.05 15.57
N PHE A 66 -5.42 12.37 15.76
CA PHE A 66 -5.37 10.96 16.16
C PHE A 66 -5.91 10.69 17.57
N ASN A 67 -5.90 11.68 18.46
CA ASN A 67 -6.52 11.56 19.78
C ASN A 67 -8.06 11.79 19.75
N HIS A 68 -8.62 12.10 18.57
CA HIS A 68 -10.05 12.27 18.33
C HIS A 68 -10.59 11.23 17.33
N VAL A 69 -9.96 10.04 17.29
CA VAL A 69 -10.48 8.87 16.54
C VAL A 69 -11.92 8.55 16.93
N ASP A 70 -12.29 8.75 18.20
CA ASP A 70 -13.67 8.61 18.69
C ASP A 70 -14.62 9.62 18.02
N THR A 71 -14.18 10.83 17.69
CA THR A 71 -14.98 11.85 17.00
C THR A 71 -15.19 11.49 15.52
N LEU A 72 -14.16 10.96 14.84
CA LEU A 72 -14.30 10.43 13.48
C LEU A 72 -15.22 9.20 13.45
N TYR A 73 -15.14 8.34 14.47
CA TYR A 73 -16.05 7.22 14.70
C TYR A 73 -17.50 7.68 14.89
N TYR A 74 -17.74 8.73 15.69
CA TYR A 74 -19.08 9.31 15.85
C TYR A 74 -19.59 9.96 14.54
N ILE A 75 -18.72 10.60 13.77
CA ILE A 75 -19.05 11.18 12.46
C ILE A 75 -19.49 10.10 11.47
N ASP A 76 -18.76 8.99 11.41
CA ASP A 76 -19.08 7.89 10.50
C ASP A 76 -20.36 7.16 10.94
N LYS A 77 -20.54 6.97 12.25
CA LYS A 77 -21.78 6.44 12.84
C LYS A 77 -22.97 7.38 12.59
N LEU A 78 -22.78 8.70 12.62
CA LEU A 78 -23.79 9.70 12.25
C LEU A 78 -24.11 9.67 10.75
N ILE A 79 -23.10 9.58 9.89
CA ILE A 79 -23.28 9.46 8.43
C ILE A 79 -24.03 8.17 8.09
N PHE A 80 -23.74 7.08 8.79
CA PHE A 80 -24.42 5.80 8.60
C PHE A 80 -25.85 5.80 9.14
N THR A 81 -26.07 6.32 10.35
CA THR A 81 -27.43 6.52 10.91
C THR A 81 -28.24 7.42 9.97
N TYR A 82 -27.61 8.42 9.36
CA TYR A 82 -28.24 9.28 8.37
C TYR A 82 -28.52 8.56 7.04
N LYS A 83 -27.65 7.64 6.60
CA LYS A 83 -27.88 6.80 5.40
C LYS A 83 -29.01 5.78 5.59
N SER A 84 -29.09 5.15 6.77
CA SER A 84 -30.19 4.23 7.11
C SER A 84 -31.51 4.99 7.30
N LEU A 85 -31.44 6.23 7.77
CA LEU A 85 -32.58 7.15 7.79
C LEU A 85 -32.98 7.62 6.38
N HIS A 86 -32.06 7.82 5.44
CA HIS A 86 -32.36 8.25 4.05
C HIS A 86 -32.95 7.17 3.13
N THR A 87 -32.96 5.90 3.56
CA THR A 87 -33.84 4.89 2.96
C THR A 87 -35.32 5.13 3.31
N TYR A 88 -35.61 6.01 4.27
CA TYR A 88 -36.92 6.59 4.51
C TYR A 88 -36.90 8.08 4.11
N GLU A 89 -37.87 8.51 3.31
CA GLU A 89 -37.95 9.88 2.81
C GLU A 89 -37.99 10.91 3.95
N TYR A 90 -36.88 11.61 4.20
CA TYR A 90 -36.89 12.86 4.97
C TYR A 90 -36.15 13.96 4.20
N LYS A 91 -36.94 14.85 3.60
CA LYS A 91 -36.51 15.85 2.61
C LYS A 91 -35.94 17.15 3.20
N ASP A 92 -36.00 17.37 4.51
CA ASP A 92 -35.90 18.76 5.03
C ASP A 92 -34.61 19.20 5.73
N ASN A 93 -33.60 18.34 5.96
CA ASN A 93 -32.36 18.77 6.65
C ASN A 93 -31.10 18.86 5.76
N THR A 94 -31.27 19.13 4.46
CA THR A 94 -30.16 19.16 3.47
C THR A 94 -29.33 20.45 3.45
N SER A 95 -29.66 21.48 4.24
CA SER A 95 -28.97 22.78 4.21
C SER A 95 -27.67 22.81 5.03
N VAL A 96 -27.56 22.06 6.13
CA VAL A 96 -26.41 22.11 7.05
C VAL A 96 -25.20 21.31 6.51
N ILE A 97 -25.43 20.24 5.76
CA ILE A 97 -24.36 19.35 5.24
C ILE A 97 -23.85 19.78 3.86
N LYS A 98 -24.66 20.51 3.07
CA LYS A 98 -24.23 21.02 1.75
C LYS A 98 -23.00 21.92 1.81
N ASN A 99 -22.75 22.55 2.97
CA ASN A 99 -21.63 23.48 3.19
C ASN A 99 -20.52 22.92 4.11
N SER A 100 -20.50 21.62 4.44
CA SER A 100 -19.47 21.04 5.30
C SER A 100 -18.36 20.33 4.52
N LEU A 101 -17.13 20.35 5.06
CA LEU A 101 -15.97 19.57 4.58
C LEU A 101 -16.27 18.06 4.45
N ILE A 102 -17.27 17.56 5.15
CA ILE A 102 -17.75 16.16 5.09
C ILE A 102 -18.34 15.84 3.70
N SER A 103 -19.00 16.80 3.05
CA SER A 103 -19.49 16.67 1.68
C SER A 103 -18.32 16.47 0.69
N ASP A 104 -17.20 17.17 0.89
CA ASP A 104 -16.03 17.08 0.02
C ASP A 104 -15.20 15.81 0.26
N VAL A 105 -15.04 15.43 1.54
CA VAL A 105 -14.53 14.12 1.96
C VAL A 105 -15.36 13.03 1.28
N TYR A 106 -16.67 12.99 1.49
CA TYR A 106 -17.56 11.98 0.91
C TYR A 106 -17.52 11.98 -0.63
N LYS A 107 -17.51 13.14 -1.29
CA LYS A 107 -17.34 13.23 -2.75
C LYS A 107 -16.01 12.65 -3.24
N ARG A 108 -14.91 12.84 -2.49
CA ARG A 108 -13.61 12.21 -2.80
C ARG A 108 -13.59 10.70 -2.55
N TYR A 109 -14.30 10.22 -1.52
CA TYR A 109 -14.31 8.80 -1.15
C TYR A 109 -15.36 7.96 -1.90
N LYS A 110 -16.46 8.55 -2.36
CA LYS A 110 -17.54 7.83 -3.06
C LYS A 110 -17.05 7.04 -4.29
N PRO A 111 -16.19 7.58 -5.19
CA PRO A 111 -15.62 6.80 -6.29
C PRO A 111 -14.66 5.69 -5.86
N LEU A 112 -14.12 5.74 -4.64
CA LEU A 112 -13.18 4.76 -4.10
C LEU A 112 -13.93 3.57 -3.47
N LEU A 113 -15.02 3.86 -2.75
CA LEU A 113 -15.91 2.82 -2.21
C LEU A 113 -16.58 1.99 -3.31
N SER A 114 -16.80 2.57 -4.49
CA SER A 114 -17.32 1.87 -5.67
C SER A 114 -16.28 1.01 -6.41
N ARG A 115 -15.01 0.99 -5.97
CA ARG A 115 -13.92 0.20 -6.58
C ARG A 115 -13.43 -0.93 -5.69
N GLN A 116 -14.24 -1.35 -4.73
CA GLN A 116 -13.97 -2.51 -3.91
C GLN A 116 -14.38 -3.78 -4.65
N ILE A 117 -13.63 -4.84 -4.39
CA ILE A 117 -13.99 -6.18 -4.81
C ILE A 117 -13.86 -7.11 -3.61
N VAL A 118 -14.95 -7.85 -3.33
CA VAL A 118 -15.06 -8.71 -2.17
C VAL A 118 -15.19 -10.15 -2.63
N ASP A 119 -14.21 -10.97 -2.24
CA ASP A 119 -14.25 -12.42 -2.37
C ASP A 119 -14.53 -13.04 -1.00
N VAL A 120 -15.30 -14.13 -0.94
CA VAL A 120 -15.52 -14.90 0.28
C VAL A 120 -14.94 -16.30 0.10
N ILE A 121 -14.31 -16.84 1.14
CA ILE A 121 -13.75 -18.19 1.17
C ILE A 121 -14.33 -18.90 2.38
N LEU A 122 -15.01 -20.03 2.15
CA LEU A 122 -15.63 -20.86 3.16
C LEU A 122 -14.90 -22.20 3.24
N PHE A 123 -14.22 -22.45 4.36
CA PHE A 123 -13.62 -23.75 4.67
C PHE A 123 -14.64 -24.73 5.21
N GLU A 124 -14.30 -26.02 5.21
CA GLU A 124 -15.19 -27.11 5.63
C GLU A 124 -15.72 -27.00 7.05
N ASP A 125 -14.98 -26.30 7.90
CA ASP A 125 -15.32 -26.04 9.30
C ASP A 125 -16.09 -24.73 9.50
N SER A 126 -16.48 -24.02 8.43
CA SER A 126 -17.20 -22.74 8.54
C SER A 126 -18.59 -22.88 9.18
N ASP A 127 -18.96 -21.94 10.06
CA ASP A 127 -20.35 -21.72 10.44
C ASP A 127 -21.15 -21.10 9.27
N LEU A 128 -21.82 -21.97 8.51
CA LEU A 128 -22.63 -21.56 7.36
C LEU A 128 -23.81 -20.64 7.75
N TYR A 129 -24.37 -20.78 8.94
CA TYR A 129 -25.49 -19.92 9.37
C TYR A 129 -25.01 -18.51 9.69
N ALA A 130 -23.86 -18.38 10.37
CA ALA A 130 -23.23 -17.08 10.58
C ALA A 130 -22.95 -16.39 9.24
N VAL A 131 -22.35 -17.11 8.28
CA VAL A 131 -22.09 -16.59 6.93
C VAL A 131 -23.37 -16.11 6.23
N ILE A 132 -24.44 -16.91 6.28
CA ILE A 132 -25.72 -16.56 5.67
C ILE A 132 -26.35 -15.33 6.34
N CYS A 133 -26.28 -15.23 7.66
CA CYS A 133 -26.73 -14.05 8.41
C CYS A 133 -25.98 -12.80 7.95
N GLU A 134 -24.66 -12.87 7.84
CA GLU A 134 -23.82 -11.76 7.38
C GLU A 134 -24.12 -11.35 5.94
N LEU A 135 -24.30 -12.32 5.04
CA LEU A 135 -24.65 -12.07 3.65
C LEU A 135 -26.01 -11.37 3.50
N LYS A 136 -26.98 -11.62 4.40
CA LYS A 136 -28.28 -10.92 4.39
C LYS A 136 -28.15 -9.44 4.71
N TRP A 137 -27.24 -9.07 5.61
CA TRP A 137 -27.04 -7.66 5.98
C TRP A 137 -26.41 -6.82 4.87
N LEU A 138 -25.81 -7.46 3.87
CA LEU A 138 -25.06 -6.81 2.77
C LEU A 138 -25.89 -6.65 1.49
N ASP A 139 -27.21 -6.50 1.61
CA ASP A 139 -28.26 -6.54 0.57
C ASP A 139 -28.00 -5.73 -0.74
N ASN A 140 -26.93 -4.93 -0.81
CA ASN A 140 -26.38 -4.33 -2.03
C ASN A 140 -25.10 -5.04 -2.50
N PHE A 141 -25.27 -6.21 -3.13
CA PHE A 141 -24.24 -7.10 -3.70
C PHE A 141 -23.31 -6.51 -4.80
N GLN A 142 -23.30 -5.19 -5.03
CA GLN A 142 -22.63 -4.61 -6.20
C GLN A 142 -21.10 -4.79 -6.21
N ASN A 143 -20.49 -5.03 -5.04
CA ASN A 143 -19.03 -5.18 -4.90
C ASN A 143 -18.58 -6.63 -4.67
N PHE A 144 -19.51 -7.60 -4.56
CA PHE A 144 -19.16 -9.02 -4.45
C PHE A 144 -18.74 -9.55 -5.81
N ASN A 145 -17.61 -10.24 -5.83
CA ASN A 145 -17.10 -10.83 -7.06
C ASN A 145 -17.35 -12.33 -7.12
N GLN A 146 -17.02 -13.06 -6.05
CA GLN A 146 -17.21 -14.52 -6.02
C GLN A 146 -17.17 -15.08 -4.60
N ILE A 147 -17.71 -16.29 -4.44
CA ILE A 147 -17.64 -17.08 -3.21
C ILE A 147 -16.99 -18.42 -3.52
N TRP A 148 -15.87 -18.69 -2.87
CA TRP A 148 -15.17 -19.97 -2.88
C TRP A 148 -15.66 -20.81 -1.70
N VAL A 149 -16.05 -22.05 -1.97
CA VAL A 149 -16.60 -22.96 -0.97
C VAL A 149 -15.87 -24.28 -1.03
N SER A 150 -15.47 -24.83 0.12
CA SER A 150 -14.90 -26.16 0.17
C SER A 150 -15.87 -27.17 -0.47
N LYS A 151 -15.33 -28.08 -1.30
CA LYS A 151 -16.15 -29.08 -2.00
C LYS A 151 -17.01 -29.92 -1.05
N SER A 152 -16.56 -30.14 0.18
CA SER A 152 -17.27 -30.92 1.20
C SER A 152 -18.57 -30.27 1.69
N ILE A 153 -18.67 -28.93 1.66
CA ILE A 153 -19.83 -28.19 2.18
C ILE A 153 -20.63 -27.45 1.10
N GLU A 154 -20.19 -27.50 -0.16
CA GLU A 154 -20.80 -26.81 -1.31
C GLU A 154 -22.32 -27.01 -1.38
N LYS A 155 -22.78 -28.26 -1.32
CA LYS A 155 -24.21 -28.59 -1.41
C LYS A 155 -25.03 -27.97 -0.28
N ASN A 156 -24.51 -28.02 0.94
CA ASN A 156 -25.18 -27.47 2.11
C ASN A 156 -25.26 -25.95 2.03
N PHE A 157 -24.17 -25.30 1.64
CA PHE A 157 -24.14 -23.86 1.47
C PHE A 157 -25.09 -23.38 0.36
N VAL A 158 -25.07 -24.02 -0.81
CA VAL A 158 -26.00 -23.70 -1.92
C VAL A 158 -27.45 -23.87 -1.50
N SER A 159 -27.77 -24.93 -0.75
CA SER A 159 -29.12 -25.15 -0.20
C SER A 159 -29.57 -23.99 0.69
N LEU A 160 -28.70 -23.51 1.59
CA LEU A 160 -28.98 -22.36 2.45
C LEU A 160 -29.13 -21.07 1.63
N VAL A 161 -28.30 -20.86 0.62
CA VAL A 161 -28.42 -19.70 -0.27
C VAL A 161 -29.78 -19.68 -0.96
N ILE A 162 -30.23 -20.81 -1.51
CA ILE A 162 -31.56 -20.92 -2.15
C ILE A 162 -32.69 -20.69 -1.14
N GLN A 163 -32.55 -21.21 0.07
CA GLN A 163 -33.56 -21.05 1.13
C GLN A 163 -33.75 -19.59 1.54
N TYR A 164 -32.66 -18.83 1.66
CA TYR A 164 -32.69 -17.49 2.24
C TYR A 164 -32.66 -16.34 1.24
N PHE A 165 -32.20 -16.57 0.00
CA PHE A 165 -32.08 -15.53 -1.02
C PHE A 165 -32.94 -15.85 -2.25
N LYS A 166 -33.95 -15.02 -2.51
CA LYS A 166 -34.82 -15.16 -3.70
C LYS A 166 -34.07 -15.01 -5.03
N LYS A 167 -33.01 -14.18 -5.06
CA LYS A 167 -32.15 -13.94 -6.22
C LYS A 167 -30.72 -13.70 -5.77
N PHE A 168 -29.92 -14.75 -5.76
CA PHE A 168 -28.48 -14.65 -5.49
C PHE A 168 -27.71 -14.50 -6.80
N LYS A 169 -26.92 -13.42 -6.93
CA LYS A 169 -26.22 -13.08 -8.19
C LYS A 169 -24.70 -13.31 -8.14
N CYS A 170 -24.16 -13.64 -6.97
CA CYS A 170 -22.73 -13.86 -6.81
C CYS A 170 -22.36 -15.29 -7.26
N PRO A 171 -21.35 -15.47 -8.13
CA PRO A 171 -20.90 -16.80 -8.53
C PRO A 171 -20.32 -17.57 -7.33
N ILE A 172 -20.67 -18.85 -7.25
CA ILE A 172 -20.19 -19.79 -6.23
C ILE A 172 -19.28 -20.80 -6.93
N HIS A 173 -18.04 -20.90 -6.46
CA HIS A 173 -17.03 -21.82 -6.97
C HIS A 173 -16.65 -22.81 -5.87
N ALA A 174 -16.54 -24.09 -6.22
CA ALA A 174 -16.00 -25.09 -5.32
C ALA A 174 -14.48 -25.15 -5.46
N PHE A 175 -13.77 -25.30 -4.34
CA PHE A 175 -12.35 -25.64 -4.33
C PHE A 175 -12.10 -26.92 -3.55
N GLN A 176 -11.03 -27.63 -3.89
CA GLN A 176 -10.58 -28.81 -3.15
C GLN A 176 -9.23 -28.57 -2.47
N PHE A 177 -8.36 -27.78 -3.10
CA PHE A 177 -7.01 -27.49 -2.64
C PHE A 177 -6.83 -25.99 -2.37
N LYS A 178 -5.95 -25.64 -1.43
CA LYS A 178 -5.72 -24.24 -1.02
C LYS A 178 -5.03 -23.43 -2.11
N GLU A 179 -4.24 -24.08 -2.95
CA GLU A 179 -3.51 -23.50 -4.07
C GLU A 179 -4.45 -22.86 -5.09
N GLU A 180 -5.65 -23.41 -5.26
CA GLU A 180 -6.71 -22.86 -6.13
C GLU A 180 -7.15 -21.46 -5.68
N LEU A 181 -7.02 -21.15 -4.38
CA LEU A 181 -7.41 -19.88 -3.79
C LEU A 181 -6.35 -18.78 -3.98
N LEU A 182 -5.13 -19.12 -4.38
CA LEU A 182 -4.00 -18.19 -4.56
C LEU A 182 -4.10 -17.42 -5.88
N THR A 183 -5.26 -16.81 -6.12
CA THR A 183 -5.55 -16.05 -7.33
C THR A 183 -4.93 -14.64 -7.27
N PRO A 184 -4.50 -14.08 -8.42
CA PRO A 184 -3.96 -12.73 -8.46
C PRO A 184 -5.02 -11.68 -8.09
N PRO A 185 -4.62 -10.53 -7.50
CA PRO A 185 -5.55 -9.43 -7.22
C PRO A 185 -6.07 -8.81 -8.52
N VAL A 186 -7.32 -8.30 -8.47
CA VAL A 186 -7.85 -7.45 -9.54
C VAL A 186 -7.19 -6.09 -9.47
N LEU A 187 -6.54 -5.72 -10.57
CA LEU A 187 -5.82 -4.45 -10.69
C LEU A 187 -6.76 -3.25 -10.56
N CYS A 188 -6.23 -2.13 -10.06
CA CYS A 188 -6.95 -0.88 -9.82
C CYS A 188 -8.21 -0.98 -8.92
N LYS A 189 -8.42 -2.12 -8.25
CA LYS A 189 -9.46 -2.32 -7.23
C LYS A 189 -8.85 -2.51 -5.85
N ILE A 190 -9.69 -2.29 -4.84
CA ILE A 190 -9.39 -2.66 -3.45
C ILE A 190 -9.80 -4.10 -3.28
N ASN A 191 -8.82 -5.00 -3.19
CA ASN A 191 -9.07 -6.42 -3.09
C ASN A 191 -9.29 -6.81 -1.63
N ILE A 192 -10.50 -7.24 -1.33
CA ILE A 192 -10.96 -7.65 0.00
C ILE A 192 -11.29 -9.14 -0.07
N THR A 193 -10.84 -9.89 0.94
CA THR A 193 -11.20 -11.30 1.07
C THR A 193 -11.70 -11.59 2.47
N CYS A 194 -12.81 -12.30 2.58
CA CYS A 194 -13.36 -12.79 3.85
C CYS A 194 -13.14 -14.29 3.93
N ILE A 195 -12.39 -14.74 4.92
CA ILE A 195 -12.14 -16.15 5.20
C ILE A 195 -13.02 -16.55 6.39
N TRP A 196 -13.81 -17.59 6.20
CA TRP A 196 -14.60 -18.22 7.26
C TRP A 196 -14.01 -19.60 7.55
N SER A 197 -13.64 -19.83 8.81
CA SER A 197 -13.05 -21.07 9.32
C SER A 197 -12.93 -20.99 10.83
N GLU A 198 -13.25 -22.07 11.53
CA GLU A 198 -13.03 -22.19 12.97
C GLU A 198 -11.55 -22.45 13.30
N ASP A 199 -10.78 -23.00 12.35
CA ASP A 199 -9.32 -23.06 12.41
C ASP A 199 -8.69 -21.69 12.08
N ILE A 200 -8.62 -20.84 13.11
CA ILE A 200 -8.01 -19.52 13.04
C ILE A 200 -6.54 -19.57 12.58
N VAL A 201 -5.80 -20.64 12.87
CA VAL A 201 -4.39 -20.75 12.48
C VAL A 201 -4.29 -20.99 10.98
N ALA A 202 -5.07 -21.93 10.43
CA ALA A 202 -5.14 -22.15 9.00
C ALA A 202 -5.65 -20.91 8.25
N ALA A 203 -6.66 -20.23 8.77
CA ALA A 203 -7.20 -19.00 8.21
C ALA A 203 -6.13 -17.89 8.15
N LYS A 204 -5.36 -17.69 9.22
CA LYS A 204 -4.27 -16.70 9.25
C LYS A 204 -3.13 -17.04 8.29
N ASN A 205 -2.78 -18.32 8.15
CA ASN A 205 -1.75 -18.77 7.21
C ASN A 205 -2.17 -18.54 5.75
N LEU A 206 -3.42 -18.85 5.41
CA LEU A 206 -3.96 -18.50 4.09
C LEU A 206 -4.00 -16.99 3.92
N ALA A 207 -4.54 -16.27 4.91
CA ALA A 207 -4.64 -14.82 4.89
C ALA A 207 -3.28 -14.18 4.62
N ALA A 208 -2.18 -14.67 5.18
CA ALA A 208 -0.82 -14.17 4.94
C ALA A 208 -0.33 -14.42 3.49
N SER A 209 -0.73 -15.54 2.90
CA SER A 209 -0.33 -15.97 1.55
C SER A 209 -1.09 -15.24 0.43
N LEU A 210 -2.36 -14.89 0.66
CA LEU A 210 -3.18 -14.17 -0.31
C LEU A 210 -2.61 -12.80 -0.68
N ASP A 211 -2.57 -12.44 -1.96
CA ASP A 211 -2.18 -11.09 -2.36
C ASP A 211 -3.40 -10.17 -2.41
N ARG A 212 -3.81 -9.70 -1.23
CA ARG A 212 -5.01 -8.90 -0.99
C ARG A 212 -4.68 -7.68 -0.16
N ASN A 213 -5.47 -6.62 -0.32
CA ASN A 213 -5.33 -5.40 0.47
C ASN A 213 -5.87 -5.62 1.89
N PHE A 214 -7.03 -6.26 1.99
CA PHE A 214 -7.69 -6.57 3.25
C PHE A 214 -8.10 -8.03 3.28
N VAL A 215 -7.83 -8.68 4.40
CA VAL A 215 -8.33 -10.02 4.69
C VAL A 215 -9.05 -9.99 6.03
N PHE A 216 -10.31 -10.40 6.03
CA PHE A 216 -11.15 -10.52 7.20
C PHE A 216 -11.29 -11.99 7.55
N ILE A 217 -11.17 -12.35 8.82
CA ILE A 217 -11.33 -13.72 9.32
C ILE A 217 -12.56 -13.74 10.22
N ASN A 218 -13.54 -14.59 9.90
CA ASN A 218 -14.82 -14.77 10.59
C ASN A 218 -15.62 -13.48 10.75
N MET A 219 -15.56 -12.62 9.73
CA MET A 219 -16.34 -11.40 9.66
C MET A 219 -16.40 -10.89 8.21
N MET A 220 -17.46 -10.16 7.89
CA MET A 220 -17.51 -9.38 6.66
C MET A 220 -16.94 -7.96 6.88
N PRO A 221 -16.54 -7.26 5.80
CA PRO A 221 -16.19 -5.86 5.86
C PRO A 221 -17.44 -5.03 6.18
N PHE A 222 -17.77 -4.89 7.46
CA PHE A 222 -18.78 -3.94 7.92
C PHE A 222 -18.32 -2.49 7.66
N GLN A 223 -19.25 -1.54 7.68
CA GLN A 223 -18.95 -0.11 7.50
C GLN A 223 -17.95 0.45 8.53
N ASP A 224 -17.71 -0.23 9.66
CA ASP A 224 -16.65 0.13 10.62
C ASP A 224 -15.21 -0.04 10.08
N VAL A 225 -15.04 -0.61 8.88
CA VAL A 225 -13.74 -0.79 8.20
C VAL A 225 -13.09 0.54 7.78
N VAL A 226 -13.83 1.66 7.80
CA VAL A 226 -13.28 3.01 7.62
C VAL A 226 -12.19 3.31 8.67
N LEU A 227 -12.26 2.71 9.87
CA LEU A 227 -11.23 2.84 10.92
C LEU A 227 -9.91 2.10 10.60
N CYS A 228 -9.96 1.03 9.80
CA CYS A 228 -8.79 0.19 9.52
C CYS A 228 -8.13 0.54 8.18
N MET A 229 -8.89 1.02 7.20
CA MET A 229 -8.37 1.32 5.87
C MET A 229 -7.29 2.42 5.93
N PRO A 230 -6.06 2.17 5.44
CA PRO A 230 -5.06 3.21 5.28
C PRO A 230 -5.39 3.98 4.00
N HIS A 231 -6.52 4.70 4.01
CA HIS A 231 -7.02 5.42 2.85
C HIS A 231 -6.03 6.49 2.35
N MET A 232 -5.15 7.00 3.21
CA MET A 232 -4.08 7.91 2.77
C MET A 232 -2.98 7.16 1.99
N GLU A 233 -2.56 5.99 2.47
CA GLU A 233 -1.38 5.26 1.94
C GLU A 233 -1.68 4.55 0.60
N THR A 234 -2.91 4.04 0.45
CA THR A 234 -3.33 3.29 -0.74
C THR A 234 -3.74 4.20 -1.90
N PHE A 235 -4.24 5.41 -1.62
CA PHE A 235 -4.87 6.27 -2.64
C PHE A 235 -4.09 7.53 -3.01
N GLN A 236 -3.21 8.08 -2.14
CA GLN A 236 -2.35 9.19 -2.56
C GLN A 236 -1.40 8.77 -3.70
N VAL A 237 -1.00 7.50 -3.75
CA VAL A 237 -0.09 6.97 -4.78
C VAL A 237 -0.83 6.40 -5.99
N ARG A 238 -2.08 5.93 -5.82
CA ARG A 238 -2.85 5.31 -6.91
C ARG A 238 -3.75 6.27 -7.67
N ASN A 239 -4.08 7.46 -7.17
CA ASN A 239 -5.05 8.32 -7.85
C ASN A 239 -4.70 8.64 -9.32
N ASN A 240 -3.41 8.69 -9.67
CA ASN A 240 -2.93 8.88 -11.04
C ASN A 240 -2.83 7.58 -11.87
N GLN A 241 -2.88 6.41 -11.22
CA GLN A 241 -2.75 5.07 -11.81
C GLN A 241 -4.11 4.41 -12.16
N LEU A 242 -5.22 5.06 -11.80
CA LEU A 242 -6.59 4.50 -11.75
C LEU A 242 -7.26 4.20 -13.11
N HIS A 243 -6.56 4.39 -14.24
CA HIS A 243 -7.10 4.24 -15.60
C HIS A 243 -6.49 3.09 -16.42
N HIS A 244 -5.53 2.33 -15.89
CA HIS A 244 -4.80 1.34 -16.67
C HIS A 244 -5.06 -0.08 -16.15
N SER A 245 -5.49 -0.97 -17.05
CA SER A 245 -5.84 -2.36 -16.74
C SER A 245 -4.65 -3.27 -16.43
N ASP A 246 -3.42 -2.77 -16.61
CA ASP A 246 -2.16 -3.48 -16.38
C ASP A 246 -1.11 -2.51 -15.81
N GLU A 247 -0.50 -2.85 -14.68
CA GLU A 247 0.55 -2.06 -14.02
C GLU A 247 1.79 -1.91 -14.90
N ASP A 248 2.17 -2.96 -15.63
CA ASP A 248 3.31 -2.90 -16.55
C ASP A 248 2.98 -1.94 -17.69
N GLN A 249 1.77 -2.03 -18.25
CA GLN A 249 1.32 -1.12 -19.30
C GLN A 249 1.23 0.34 -18.81
N TYR A 250 0.88 0.56 -17.54
CA TYR A 250 0.91 1.88 -16.91
C TYR A 250 2.33 2.43 -16.85
N ILE A 251 3.29 1.63 -16.34
CA ILE A 251 4.70 2.02 -16.27
C ILE A 251 5.21 2.34 -17.68
N ILE A 252 4.95 1.47 -18.66
CA ILE A 252 5.35 1.66 -20.06
C ILE A 252 4.82 2.99 -20.62
N ASN A 253 3.53 3.29 -20.39
CA ASN A 253 2.91 4.52 -20.88
C ASN A 253 3.41 5.77 -20.15
N THR A 254 3.81 5.63 -18.88
CA THR A 254 4.36 6.72 -18.07
C THR A 254 5.76 7.12 -18.51
N ILE A 255 6.59 6.15 -18.88
CA ILE A 255 7.98 6.38 -19.34
C ILE A 255 8.03 6.86 -20.80
N GLN A 256 6.92 6.77 -21.54
CA GLN A 256 6.91 7.01 -22.98
C GLN A 256 7.44 8.43 -23.34
N PRO A 257 8.45 8.52 -24.23
CA PRO A 257 9.06 9.80 -24.60
C PRO A 257 8.05 10.77 -25.24
N THR A 258 8.11 12.05 -24.87
CA THR A 258 7.20 13.11 -25.35
C THR A 258 7.56 13.65 -26.73
N THR A 259 8.82 13.49 -27.16
CA THR A 259 9.31 14.04 -28.42
C THR A 259 10.28 13.08 -29.09
N LEU A 260 10.00 12.72 -30.35
CA LEU A 260 10.94 12.09 -31.28
C LEU A 260 11.21 13.12 -32.39
N LYS A 261 11.93 14.21 -32.09
CA LYS A 261 12.27 15.21 -33.11
C LYS A 261 13.78 15.34 -33.24
N ASN A 262 14.23 15.31 -34.50
CA ASN A 262 15.58 15.57 -35.01
C ASN A 262 16.54 14.37 -35.02
N LYS A 263 16.43 13.57 -36.09
CA LYS A 263 17.49 12.66 -36.53
C LYS A 263 18.57 13.48 -37.24
N LYS A 264 19.80 13.52 -36.71
CA LYS A 264 21.00 14.00 -37.41
C LYS A 264 22.06 12.88 -37.43
N PRO A 265 22.94 12.83 -38.45
CA PRO A 265 23.95 11.77 -38.56
C PRO A 265 24.96 11.86 -37.40
N LEU A 266 25.25 10.70 -36.79
CA LEU A 266 26.00 10.54 -35.55
C LEU A 266 27.52 10.68 -35.74
N LYS A 267 28.16 11.57 -34.96
CA LYS A 267 29.58 11.42 -34.59
C LYS A 267 29.65 10.68 -33.26
N LYS A 268 30.27 9.49 -33.22
CA LYS A 268 30.34 8.61 -32.02
C LYS A 268 30.73 9.40 -30.75
N SER A 269 30.07 9.09 -29.63
CA SER A 269 30.38 9.69 -28.33
C SER A 269 31.83 9.39 -27.92
N PRO A 270 32.56 10.34 -27.31
CA PRO A 270 33.88 10.07 -26.73
C PRO A 270 33.82 9.15 -25.50
N ASN A 271 32.65 9.03 -24.84
CA ASN A 271 32.42 8.03 -23.81
C ASN A 271 31.38 7.01 -24.31
N PRO A 272 31.78 5.76 -24.58
CA PRO A 272 30.91 4.76 -25.20
C PRO A 272 29.75 4.35 -24.29
N PHE A 273 29.85 4.53 -22.97
CA PHE A 273 28.78 4.14 -22.04
C PHE A 273 27.47 4.92 -22.25
N TYR A 274 27.55 6.13 -22.78
CA TYR A 274 26.35 6.92 -23.09
C TYR A 274 25.60 6.42 -24.32
N ASP A 275 26.22 5.60 -25.15
CA ASP A 275 25.59 5.00 -26.33
C ASP A 275 24.67 3.81 -25.97
N TYR A 276 24.63 3.41 -24.69
CA TYR A 276 23.90 2.25 -24.19
C TYR A 276 22.93 2.62 -23.07
N MET A 277 21.90 1.78 -22.93
CA MET A 277 21.07 1.66 -21.75
C MET A 277 21.58 0.49 -20.90
N PHE A 278 21.09 0.38 -19.66
CA PHE A 278 21.48 -0.72 -18.78
C PHE A 278 20.24 -1.38 -18.23
N TYR A 279 19.93 -2.59 -18.68
CA TYR A 279 18.84 -3.38 -18.10
C TYR A 279 19.14 -4.87 -18.25
N ASP A 280 18.54 -5.67 -17.38
CA ASP A 280 18.78 -7.12 -17.33
C ASP A 280 20.24 -7.48 -17.03
N GLY A 281 20.93 -6.61 -16.28
CA GLY A 281 22.34 -6.81 -15.90
C GLY A 281 23.33 -6.71 -17.06
N VAL A 282 22.94 -6.09 -18.19
CA VAL A 282 23.82 -5.91 -19.35
C VAL A 282 23.64 -4.53 -19.97
N TRP A 283 24.68 -4.08 -20.67
CA TRP A 283 24.63 -2.89 -21.51
C TRP A 283 23.90 -3.20 -22.82
N GLN A 284 22.90 -2.40 -23.15
CA GLN A 284 21.94 -2.64 -24.22
C GLN A 284 21.95 -1.48 -25.21
N LYS A 285 22.08 -1.79 -26.51
CA LYS A 285 21.87 -0.77 -27.55
C LYS A 285 20.39 -0.46 -27.68
N PRO A 286 20.01 0.77 -28.04
CA PRO A 286 18.62 1.08 -28.39
C PRO A 286 18.10 0.14 -29.46
N VAL A 287 16.92 -0.46 -29.24
CA VAL A 287 16.32 -1.43 -30.18
C VAL A 287 16.18 -0.88 -31.59
N ASN A 288 15.89 0.42 -31.72
CA ASN A 288 15.69 1.09 -33.00
C ASN A 288 16.87 1.98 -33.42
N ASP A 289 18.06 1.78 -32.82
CA ASP A 289 19.26 2.58 -33.04
C ASP A 289 18.99 4.10 -32.93
N THR A 290 18.13 4.48 -31.98
CA THR A 290 17.72 5.86 -31.73
C THR A 290 18.61 6.52 -30.69
N TYR A 291 19.00 7.77 -30.96
CA TYR A 291 19.90 8.55 -30.12
C TYR A 291 19.49 10.03 -30.07
N TRP A 292 19.93 10.71 -29.03
CA TRP A 292 19.75 12.16 -28.82
C TRP A 292 21.07 12.82 -28.40
N ILE A 293 21.16 14.14 -28.51
CA ILE A 293 22.40 14.89 -28.25
C ILE A 293 22.21 15.80 -27.05
N GLN A 294 23.11 15.71 -26.08
CA GLN A 294 23.20 16.64 -24.96
C GLN A 294 24.63 17.12 -24.78
N ASN A 295 24.87 18.43 -24.81
CA ASN A 295 26.21 19.01 -24.62
C ASN A 295 27.27 18.35 -25.52
N ASN A 296 26.94 18.13 -26.80
CA ASN A 296 27.78 17.42 -27.78
C ASN A 296 28.09 15.95 -27.48
N VAL A 297 27.42 15.35 -26.50
CA VAL A 297 27.50 13.91 -26.20
C VAL A 297 26.28 13.21 -26.77
N ILE A 298 26.50 12.14 -27.54
CA ILE A 298 25.45 11.27 -28.03
C ILE A 298 24.99 10.36 -26.89
N LYS A 299 23.67 10.23 -26.75
CA LYS A 299 23.04 9.40 -25.73
C LYS A 299 22.01 8.49 -26.36
N ALA A 300 21.93 7.25 -25.87
CA ALA A 300 20.88 6.31 -26.20
C ALA A 300 19.49 6.93 -25.97
N GLN A 301 18.57 6.72 -26.91
CA GLN A 301 17.16 7.09 -26.76
C GLN A 301 16.33 5.81 -26.63
N ALA A 302 15.73 5.59 -25.47
CA ALA A 302 14.80 4.50 -25.27
C ALA A 302 13.55 4.69 -26.13
N THR A 303 13.16 3.63 -26.82
CA THR A 303 11.88 3.50 -27.52
C THR A 303 10.89 2.69 -26.68
N ARG A 304 9.65 2.55 -27.16
CA ARG A 304 8.64 1.73 -26.49
C ARG A 304 9.11 0.28 -26.30
N ASP A 305 9.84 -0.27 -27.27
CA ASP A 305 10.35 -1.65 -27.20
C ASP A 305 11.43 -1.82 -26.12
N ASP A 306 12.31 -0.84 -25.97
CA ASP A 306 13.31 -0.82 -24.89
C ASP A 306 12.63 -0.77 -23.52
N ILE A 307 11.58 0.05 -23.39
CA ILE A 307 10.81 0.19 -22.14
C ILE A 307 10.09 -1.13 -21.81
N ILE A 308 9.45 -1.78 -22.79
CA ILE A 308 8.78 -3.08 -22.59
C ILE A 308 9.78 -4.13 -22.10
N ARG A 309 10.95 -4.24 -22.74
CA ARG A 309 12.01 -5.19 -22.33
C ARG A 309 12.52 -4.90 -20.93
N CYS A 310 12.73 -3.63 -20.61
CA CYS A 310 13.18 -3.18 -19.29
C CYS A 310 12.16 -3.51 -18.18
N VAL A 311 10.87 -3.26 -18.43
CA VAL A 311 9.78 -3.59 -17.48
C VAL A 311 9.68 -5.10 -17.28
N ALA A 312 9.75 -5.89 -18.34
CA ALA A 312 9.75 -7.35 -18.25
C ALA A 312 10.95 -7.88 -17.41
N SER A 313 12.14 -7.31 -17.62
CA SER A 313 13.33 -7.64 -16.81
C SER A 313 13.13 -7.29 -15.33
N SER A 314 12.64 -6.08 -15.02
CA SER A 314 12.30 -5.70 -13.64
C SER A 314 11.26 -6.60 -13.01
N ARG A 315 10.20 -6.97 -13.75
CA ARG A 315 9.12 -7.83 -13.25
C ARG A 315 9.62 -9.23 -12.92
N LYS A 316 10.52 -9.78 -13.75
CA LYS A 316 11.19 -11.06 -13.50
C LYS A 316 12.04 -10.96 -12.24
N ALA A 317 12.93 -9.98 -12.16
CA ALA A 317 13.83 -9.78 -11.04
C ALA A 317 13.11 -9.50 -9.71
N TYR A 318 11.94 -8.85 -9.76
CA TYR A 318 11.14 -8.55 -8.58
C TYR A 318 10.67 -9.80 -7.85
N LYS A 319 10.29 -10.86 -8.58
CA LYS A 319 9.88 -12.13 -7.97
C LYS A 319 10.97 -12.69 -7.06
N ASP A 320 12.21 -12.65 -7.52
CA ASP A 320 13.34 -13.19 -6.77
C ASP A 320 13.83 -12.22 -5.68
N TRP A 321 13.93 -10.92 -5.97
CA TRP A 321 14.49 -9.92 -5.06
C TRP A 321 13.57 -9.63 -3.86
N SER A 322 12.26 -9.57 -4.09
CA SER A 322 11.27 -9.35 -3.03
C SER A 322 11.14 -10.53 -2.07
N SER A 323 11.40 -11.76 -2.53
CA SER A 323 11.41 -12.96 -1.69
C SER A 323 12.69 -13.14 -0.87
N GLN A 324 13.76 -12.42 -1.21
CA GLN A 324 15.00 -12.46 -0.42
C GLN A 324 14.77 -11.96 1.00
N SER A 325 15.59 -12.44 1.93
CA SER A 325 15.57 -11.94 3.31
C SER A 325 16.06 -10.49 3.37
N THR A 326 15.58 -9.74 4.36
CA THR A 326 16.12 -8.40 4.66
C THR A 326 17.63 -8.45 4.90
N GLN A 327 18.14 -9.50 5.56
CA GLN A 327 19.56 -9.67 5.83
C GLN A 327 20.37 -9.80 4.54
N PHE A 328 19.90 -10.57 3.56
CA PHE A 328 20.53 -10.69 2.25
C PHE A 328 20.60 -9.32 1.54
N ARG A 329 19.50 -8.57 1.55
CA ARG A 329 19.47 -7.22 0.96
C ARG A 329 20.43 -6.25 1.66
N ILE A 330 20.57 -6.32 2.99
CA ILE A 330 21.54 -5.55 3.76
C ILE A 330 22.98 -5.89 3.31
N GLN A 331 23.29 -7.18 3.15
CA GLN A 331 24.62 -7.64 2.71
C GLN A 331 24.94 -7.13 1.30
N ALA A 332 24.06 -7.36 0.33
CA ALA A 332 24.24 -6.90 -1.05
C ALA A 332 24.48 -5.38 -1.13
N LEU A 333 23.68 -4.60 -0.38
CA LEU A 333 23.83 -3.15 -0.31
C LEU A 333 25.07 -2.70 0.49
N SER A 334 25.53 -3.48 1.46
CA SER A 334 26.79 -3.20 2.16
C SER A 334 27.99 -3.37 1.22
N THR A 335 27.98 -4.41 0.38
CA THR A 335 28.97 -4.60 -0.69
C THR A 335 28.96 -3.44 -1.67
N LEU A 336 27.77 -2.95 -2.04
CA LEU A 336 27.63 -1.73 -2.86
C LEU A 336 28.27 -0.51 -2.19
N ALA A 337 28.00 -0.29 -0.90
CA ALA A 337 28.57 0.83 -0.15
C ALA A 337 30.11 0.81 -0.17
N SER A 338 30.71 -0.36 0.00
CA SER A 338 32.17 -0.53 -0.02
C SER A 338 32.79 -0.37 -1.42
N ALA A 339 32.05 -0.66 -2.49
CA ALA A 339 32.55 -0.57 -3.86
C ALA A 339 32.44 0.85 -4.45
N ILE A 340 31.56 1.70 -3.90
CA ILE A 340 31.39 3.08 -4.36
C ILE A 340 32.53 3.97 -3.83
N LYS A 341 33.23 4.64 -4.75
CA LYS A 341 34.31 5.58 -4.39
C LYS A 341 33.81 6.93 -3.87
N ASP A 342 32.61 7.36 -4.28
CA ASP A 342 31.99 8.60 -3.76
C ASP A 342 31.56 8.38 -2.30
N SER A 343 32.27 9.03 -1.38
CA SER A 343 32.02 8.92 0.06
C SER A 343 30.60 9.38 0.45
N ARG A 344 30.07 10.42 -0.19
CA ARG A 344 28.71 10.93 0.06
C ARG A 344 27.67 9.87 -0.29
N LEU A 345 27.81 9.20 -1.44
CA LEU A 345 26.89 8.15 -1.84
C LEU A 345 27.04 6.88 -0.99
N SER A 346 28.27 6.49 -0.65
CA SER A 346 28.54 5.38 0.28
C SER A 346 27.85 5.62 1.64
N GLU A 347 27.93 6.83 2.19
CA GLU A 347 27.27 7.17 3.46
C GLU A 347 25.74 7.12 3.37
N ILE A 348 25.16 7.46 2.21
CA ILE A 348 23.72 7.25 1.96
C ILE A 348 23.40 5.76 2.09
N VAL A 349 24.17 4.87 1.46
CA VAL A 349 23.92 3.43 1.56
C VAL A 349 23.99 2.96 3.01
N LYS A 350 25.09 3.27 3.71
CA LYS A 350 25.30 2.88 5.12
C LYS A 350 24.21 3.38 6.05
N LYS A 351 23.64 4.55 5.76
CA LYS A 351 22.50 5.09 6.51
C LYS A 351 21.23 4.26 6.27
N TRP A 352 20.89 3.97 5.02
CA TRP A 352 19.61 3.35 4.66
C TRP A 352 19.58 1.84 4.79
N ILE A 353 20.72 1.13 4.83
CA ILE A 353 20.73 -0.29 5.20
C ILE A 353 20.25 -0.54 6.63
N LYS A 354 20.26 0.50 7.50
CA LYS A 354 19.71 0.44 8.86
C LYS A 354 18.20 0.67 8.91
N PHE A 355 17.59 1.04 7.78
CA PHE A 355 16.17 1.36 7.68
C PHE A 355 15.24 0.24 8.16
N PRO A 356 15.49 -1.06 7.89
CA PRO A 356 14.66 -2.15 8.39
C PRO A 356 14.49 -2.16 9.90
N TYR A 357 15.57 -1.90 10.63
CA TYR A 357 15.54 -1.83 12.08
C TYR A 357 14.65 -0.70 12.58
N TRP A 358 14.47 0.39 11.83
CA TRP A 358 13.67 1.53 12.29
C TRP A 358 12.16 1.28 12.18
N TYR A 359 11.69 0.57 11.14
CA TYR A 359 10.26 0.32 10.98
C TYR A 359 9.78 -0.97 11.65
N GLU A 360 10.66 -1.90 12.02
CA GLU A 360 10.29 -3.01 12.93
C GLU A 360 9.70 -2.47 14.24
N PHE A 361 10.23 -1.34 14.75
CA PHE A 361 9.67 -0.63 15.91
C PHE A 361 8.37 0.15 15.61
N MET A 362 8.05 0.39 14.34
CA MET A 362 6.85 1.12 13.91
C MET A 362 5.69 0.20 13.53
N GLN A 363 5.79 -1.12 13.72
CA GLN A 363 4.63 -1.99 13.65
C GLN A 363 3.66 -1.64 14.79
N PHE A 364 2.81 -0.65 14.54
CA PHE A 364 1.70 -0.31 15.41
C PHE A 364 0.76 -1.52 15.44
N TYR A 365 0.79 -2.25 16.55
CA TYR A 365 -0.33 -3.08 16.96
C TYR A 365 -1.49 -2.13 17.24
N PHE A 366 -2.23 -1.77 16.19
CA PHE A 366 -3.61 -1.40 16.38
C PHE A 366 -4.29 -2.56 17.11
N GLN A 367 -5.24 -2.25 17.99
CA GLN A 367 -6.09 -3.15 18.78
C GLN A 367 -5.96 -4.64 18.38
N SER A 368 -5.82 -5.55 19.35
CA SER A 368 -5.51 -6.99 19.23
C SER A 368 -6.17 -7.82 18.10
N LYS A 369 -7.14 -7.26 17.37
CA LYS A 369 -7.85 -7.77 16.20
C LYS A 369 -7.22 -7.41 14.84
N VAL A 370 -6.31 -6.43 14.72
CA VAL A 370 -5.78 -5.96 13.41
C VAL A 370 -4.27 -6.17 13.29
N THR A 371 -3.85 -6.97 12.31
CA THR A 371 -2.45 -7.14 11.92
C THR A 371 -2.17 -6.39 10.62
N ARG A 372 -1.28 -5.40 10.64
CA ARG A 372 -0.83 -4.68 9.44
C ARG A 372 0.53 -5.19 8.97
N ILE A 373 0.56 -5.73 7.75
CA ILE A 373 1.76 -6.21 7.07
C ILE A 373 2.07 -5.22 5.95
N ARG A 374 3.33 -4.88 5.73
CA ARG A 374 3.74 -4.09 4.57
C ARG A 374 4.60 -4.91 3.64
N LYS A 375 4.29 -4.85 2.35
CA LYS A 375 5.04 -5.52 1.28
C LYS A 375 5.72 -4.48 0.39
N PRO A 376 6.79 -4.82 -0.33
CA PRO A 376 7.34 -3.96 -1.37
C PRO A 376 6.25 -3.63 -2.41
N LYS A 377 6.29 -2.42 -2.98
CA LYS A 377 5.37 -1.99 -4.03
C LYS A 377 5.52 -2.71 -5.37
N GLY A 378 6.70 -3.24 -5.69
CA GLY A 378 6.97 -3.82 -7.01
C GLY A 378 8.06 -3.05 -7.75
N ILE A 379 7.74 -2.61 -8.96
CA ILE A 379 8.63 -1.83 -9.82
C ILE A 379 8.46 -0.35 -9.50
N ILE A 380 9.54 0.31 -9.09
CA ILE A 380 9.58 1.74 -8.81
C ILE A 380 10.28 2.46 -9.96
N THR A 381 9.63 3.48 -10.51
CA THR A 381 10.27 4.35 -11.50
C THR A 381 10.83 5.59 -10.81
N LEU A 382 12.11 5.89 -11.00
CA LEU A 382 12.79 7.04 -10.38
C LEU A 382 13.27 8.03 -11.44
N MET A 383 12.97 9.30 -11.21
CA MET A 383 13.44 10.43 -12.01
C MET A 383 13.57 11.65 -11.09
N GLU A 384 14.80 12.04 -10.77
CA GLU A 384 15.09 13.11 -9.81
C GLU A 384 16.15 14.04 -10.38
N LYS A 385 16.11 15.34 -10.02
CA LYS A 385 17.11 16.31 -10.49
C LYS A 385 18.41 16.26 -9.68
N ASP A 386 18.30 15.86 -8.42
CA ASP A 386 19.42 15.80 -7.49
C ASP A 386 19.92 14.35 -7.36
N GLU A 387 21.23 14.15 -7.53
CA GLU A 387 21.86 12.83 -7.50
C GLU A 387 21.78 12.17 -6.12
N THR A 388 21.94 12.95 -5.05
CA THR A 388 21.83 12.44 -3.67
C THR A 388 20.40 11.97 -3.39
N VAL A 389 19.40 12.73 -3.84
CA VAL A 389 17.98 12.37 -3.70
C VAL A 389 17.67 11.12 -4.53
N LEU A 390 18.13 11.05 -5.78
CA LEU A 390 17.95 9.88 -6.65
C LEU A 390 18.54 8.63 -6.00
N PHE A 391 19.79 8.72 -5.58
CA PHE A 391 20.53 7.61 -5.00
C PHE A 391 19.91 7.17 -3.67
N ARG A 392 19.48 8.12 -2.83
CA ARG A 392 18.73 7.82 -1.62
C ARG A 392 17.46 7.01 -1.90
N LYS A 393 16.63 7.46 -2.86
CA LYS A 393 15.39 6.76 -3.23
C LYS A 393 15.66 5.38 -3.84
N LEU A 394 16.75 5.24 -4.59
CA LEU A 394 17.23 3.95 -5.09
C LEU A 394 17.50 2.99 -3.93
N ILE A 395 18.36 3.37 -2.98
CA ILE A 395 18.70 2.49 -1.84
C ILE A 395 17.47 2.17 -0.99
N GLN A 396 16.60 3.15 -0.72
CA GLN A 396 15.34 2.94 0.00
C GLN A 396 14.43 1.92 -0.71
N SER A 397 14.32 2.00 -2.04
CA SER A 397 13.53 1.06 -2.83
C SER A 397 14.12 -0.35 -2.74
N LEU A 398 15.44 -0.45 -2.91
CA LEU A 398 16.16 -1.73 -2.93
C LEU A 398 16.10 -2.44 -1.58
N ILE A 399 16.38 -1.76 -0.46
CA ILE A 399 16.40 -2.39 0.87
C ILE A 399 15.03 -2.94 1.26
N ILE A 400 13.95 -2.30 0.79
CA ILE A 400 12.58 -2.74 1.02
C ILE A 400 12.26 -4.00 0.18
N GLY A 401 12.94 -4.21 -0.95
CA GLY A 401 12.68 -5.35 -1.85
C GLY A 401 11.99 -4.97 -3.15
N ASN A 402 11.99 -3.69 -3.54
CA ASN A 402 11.50 -3.25 -4.85
C ASN A 402 12.59 -3.37 -5.91
N THR A 403 12.17 -3.50 -7.17
CA THR A 403 13.04 -3.26 -8.33
C THR A 403 12.88 -1.84 -8.83
N VAL A 404 13.90 -1.30 -9.50
CA VAL A 404 13.96 0.12 -9.85
C VAL A 404 14.30 0.31 -11.32
N ILE A 405 13.52 1.15 -12.00
CA ILE A 405 13.82 1.70 -13.32
C ILE A 405 14.17 3.17 -13.15
N ILE A 406 15.40 3.53 -13.46
CA ILE A 406 15.93 4.90 -13.38
C ILE A 406 15.80 5.54 -14.77
N ILE A 407 15.15 6.69 -14.85
CA ILE A 407 15.03 7.45 -16.11
C ILE A 407 16.04 8.59 -16.10
N CYS A 408 16.98 8.54 -17.03
CA CYS A 408 17.97 9.59 -17.27
C CYS A 408 17.56 10.46 -18.45
N THR A 409 17.20 11.70 -18.17
CA THR A 409 16.87 12.77 -19.11
C THR A 409 17.96 13.84 -19.20
N ALA A 410 17.74 14.83 -20.07
CA ALA A 410 18.59 16.01 -20.15
C ALA A 410 18.69 16.78 -18.81
N LYS A 411 17.69 16.67 -17.93
CA LYS A 411 17.56 17.49 -16.72
C LYS A 411 17.89 16.73 -15.43
N THR A 412 18.30 15.48 -15.53
CA THR A 412 18.50 14.58 -14.38
C THR A 412 19.93 14.02 -14.39
N PRO A 413 20.47 13.66 -13.22
CA PRO A 413 21.80 13.07 -13.14
C PRO A 413 21.80 11.70 -13.83
N ASN A 414 22.96 11.33 -14.35
CA ASN A 414 23.16 10.05 -15.00
C ASN A 414 23.98 9.11 -14.12
N LEU A 415 23.36 8.01 -13.67
CA LEU A 415 24.00 7.01 -12.82
C LEU A 415 24.74 5.91 -13.61
N VAL A 416 24.88 6.05 -14.93
CA VAL A 416 25.59 5.13 -15.84
C VAL A 416 26.98 4.73 -15.30
N GLN A 417 27.71 5.65 -14.67
CA GLN A 417 29.04 5.37 -14.11
C GLN A 417 29.04 4.35 -12.95
N TYR A 418 27.88 4.05 -12.37
CA TYR A 418 27.72 3.09 -11.27
C TYR A 418 27.22 1.71 -11.76
N CYS A 419 26.81 1.57 -13.02
CA CYS A 419 26.24 0.32 -13.54
C CYS A 419 27.21 -0.87 -13.43
N ASP A 420 28.49 -0.67 -13.76
CA ASP A 420 29.52 -1.71 -13.60
C ASP A 420 29.79 -2.07 -12.13
N ILE A 421 29.51 -1.14 -11.20
CA ILE A 421 29.58 -1.42 -9.76
C ILE A 421 28.39 -2.29 -9.36
N PHE A 422 27.18 -1.96 -9.83
CA PHE A 422 25.99 -2.78 -9.56
C PHE A 422 26.19 -4.23 -10.01
N LEU A 423 26.81 -4.47 -11.16
CA LEU A 423 27.13 -5.81 -11.64
C LEU A 423 28.09 -6.61 -10.75
N LYS A 424 28.96 -5.92 -10.01
CA LYS A 424 29.94 -6.55 -9.11
C LYS A 424 29.37 -6.80 -7.71
N THR A 425 28.12 -6.40 -7.47
CA THR A 425 27.42 -6.65 -6.22
C THR A 425 26.52 -7.87 -6.33
N GLU A 426 26.06 -8.39 -5.19
CA GLU A 426 25.11 -9.52 -5.13
C GLU A 426 23.67 -9.10 -5.53
N ILE A 427 23.51 -7.95 -6.20
CA ILE A 427 22.22 -7.47 -6.68
C ILE A 427 21.89 -8.18 -8.00
N PRO A 428 20.76 -8.91 -8.08
CA PRO A 428 20.41 -9.65 -9.30
C PRO A 428 20.21 -8.77 -10.53
N PRO A 429 20.49 -9.30 -11.74
CA PRO A 429 20.13 -8.66 -13.01
C PRO A 429 18.64 -8.27 -13.03
N GLY A 430 18.34 -7.07 -13.54
CA GLY A 430 16.98 -6.56 -13.64
C GLY A 430 16.45 -5.83 -12.39
N VAL A 431 17.14 -5.94 -11.24
CA VAL A 431 16.75 -5.22 -10.01
C VAL A 431 17.01 -3.72 -10.12
N ILE A 432 18.12 -3.33 -10.75
CA ILE A 432 18.44 -1.93 -11.08
C ILE A 432 18.54 -1.83 -12.59
N ASN A 433 17.65 -1.07 -13.19
CA ASN A 433 17.63 -0.78 -14.61
C ASN A 433 17.72 0.73 -14.85
N LEU A 434 18.32 1.14 -15.96
CA LEU A 434 18.54 2.53 -16.35
C LEU A 434 18.20 2.71 -17.83
N LEU A 435 17.24 3.59 -18.08
CA LEU A 435 16.82 4.01 -19.42
C LEU A 435 17.23 5.47 -19.64
N SER A 436 17.62 5.80 -20.86
CA SER A 436 17.88 7.18 -21.25
C SER A 436 16.82 7.67 -22.22
N CYS A 437 16.24 8.84 -21.94
CA CYS A 437 15.21 9.47 -22.75
C CYS A 437 15.47 10.97 -22.80
N GLU A 438 15.45 11.62 -23.97
CA GLU A 438 15.62 13.07 -24.09
C GLU A 438 14.63 13.85 -23.20
N ASP A 439 13.35 13.51 -23.33
CA ASP A 439 12.25 14.07 -22.54
C ASP A 439 11.17 13.02 -22.31
N VAL A 440 10.60 13.03 -21.10
CA VAL A 440 9.45 12.19 -20.70
C VAL A 440 8.50 13.07 -19.92
N LYS A 441 7.22 12.70 -19.87
CA LYS A 441 6.28 13.37 -18.97
C LYS A 441 6.84 13.29 -17.55
N LEU A 442 6.87 14.44 -16.87
CA LEU A 442 7.23 14.49 -15.45
C LEU A 442 6.40 13.45 -14.70
N LEU A 443 7.08 12.57 -13.96
CA LEU A 443 6.41 11.68 -13.01
C LEU A 443 5.65 12.59 -12.04
N SER A 444 4.32 12.45 -12.04
CA SER A 444 3.39 13.40 -11.40
C SER A 444 3.58 13.59 -9.90
N ASP A 445 4.41 12.74 -9.27
CA ASP A 445 4.50 12.65 -7.82
C ASP A 445 5.96 12.68 -7.35
N SER A 446 6.56 13.88 -7.31
CA SER A 446 7.75 14.12 -6.50
C SER A 446 7.35 14.17 -5.02
N TYR A 447 6.89 13.04 -4.46
CA TYR A 447 6.59 12.98 -3.04
C TYR A 447 7.91 13.11 -2.26
N MET A 448 8.06 14.24 -1.56
CA MET A 448 9.19 14.56 -0.70
C MET A 448 8.82 14.17 0.73
N ALA A 449 8.81 12.87 1.01
CA ALA A 449 8.63 12.37 2.37
C ALA A 449 9.80 12.86 3.26
N SER A 450 9.47 13.58 4.34
CA SER A 450 10.46 14.14 5.26
C SER A 450 10.68 13.28 6.51
N ASN A 451 9.69 12.47 6.91
CA ASN A 451 9.79 11.55 8.05
C ASN A 451 9.90 10.08 7.59
N LEU A 452 10.41 9.22 8.47
CA LEU A 452 10.68 7.81 8.16
C LEU A 452 9.42 6.99 7.84
N SER A 453 8.28 7.31 8.47
CA SER A 453 7.01 6.63 8.24
C SER A 453 6.51 6.88 6.83
N ASP A 454 6.55 8.13 6.37
CA ASP A 454 6.12 8.52 5.03
C ASP A 454 7.03 7.91 3.96
N ILE A 455 8.34 7.84 4.21
CA ILE A 455 9.29 7.15 3.34
C ILE A 455 8.94 5.66 3.25
N TYR A 456 8.61 5.03 4.37
CA TYR A 456 8.22 3.62 4.37
C TYR A 456 6.94 3.40 3.56
N CYS A 457 5.93 4.24 3.75
CA CYS A 457 4.68 4.22 2.98
C CYS A 457 4.90 4.53 1.48
N GLN A 458 5.91 5.33 1.12
CA GLN A 458 6.24 5.66 -0.26
C GLN A 458 6.70 4.45 -1.06
N PHE A 459 7.33 3.45 -0.43
CA PHE A 459 7.92 2.30 -1.13
C PHE A 459 7.26 0.96 -0.77
N THR A 460 6.22 0.98 0.06
CA THR A 460 5.47 -0.23 0.45
C THR A 460 3.97 -0.12 0.18
N VAL A 461 3.32 -1.26 -0.01
CA VAL A 461 1.86 -1.40 0.06
C VAL A 461 1.47 -2.04 1.40
N SER A 462 0.36 -1.56 1.96
CA SER A 462 -0.19 -2.09 3.21
C SER A 462 -1.17 -3.23 2.89
N LYS A 463 -1.05 -4.30 3.67
CA LYS A 463 -1.99 -5.41 3.76
C LYS A 463 -2.47 -5.50 5.20
N GLN A 464 -3.75 -5.73 5.38
CA GLN A 464 -4.33 -5.88 6.71
C GLN A 464 -5.05 -7.20 6.85
N ILE A 465 -4.80 -7.86 7.98
CA ILE A 465 -5.50 -9.07 8.38
C ILE A 465 -6.27 -8.71 9.66
N ILE A 466 -7.59 -8.84 9.60
CA ILE A 466 -8.50 -8.46 10.66
C ILE A 466 -9.19 -9.73 11.15
N THR A 467 -9.12 -10.00 12.45
CA THR A 467 -9.65 -11.22 13.04
C THR A 467 -10.70 -10.86 14.08
N ASN A 468 -11.89 -11.43 13.96
CA ASN A 468 -12.86 -11.41 15.04
C ASN A 468 -12.63 -12.64 15.94
N PHE A 469 -12.60 -12.40 17.26
CA PHE A 469 -12.59 -13.44 18.28
C PHE A 469 -13.92 -13.42 19.00
#